data_AF-F6UF65-F1
#
_entry.id   AF-F6UF65-F1
#
_cell.length_a   1.000
_cell.length_b   1.000
_cell.length_c   1.000
_cell.angle_alpha   90.00
_cell.angle_beta   90.00
_cell.angle_gamma   90.00
#
_symmetry.space_group_name_H-M   'P 1'
#
loop_
_entity.id
_entity.type
_entity.pdbx_description
1 polymer ?
#
loop_
_entity_poly.entity_id
_entity_poly.type
_entity_poly.pdbx_seq_one_letter_code
_entity_poly.pdbx_strand_id
1 'polypeptide(L)'
;MLPLKAVTSPNKLITDMFSKIPKKEVGKVDPVAKRSLEDDVTICEGKNDNTKTERKISKPSLGGATTTAEVRDVIRKWTRAYSQEFPLDSDIEDIINYLCTLVNHVRNLESTELILRTIRRYIGFVIEQNENVEMQTAWLVAYSQILCAVNKKVENLYGGAQFQLPSLHLP
;
A
#
# COMPACT_ATOMS: atom_id res chain seq x y z
N MET A 1 25.94 28.31 35.53
CA MET A 1 26.37 27.60 34.30
C MET A 1 26.14 26.12 34.53
N LEU A 2 25.22 25.48 33.80
CA LEU A 2 24.96 24.04 33.88
C LEU A 2 25.56 23.36 32.62
N PRO A 3 26.15 22.16 32.74
CA PRO A 3 26.74 21.47 31.60
C PRO A 3 25.67 20.78 30.75
N LEU A 4 25.75 20.97 29.44
CA LEU A 4 24.97 20.23 28.44
C LEU A 4 25.42 18.76 28.43
N LYS A 5 24.54 17.85 28.86
CA LYS A 5 24.69 16.41 28.59
C LYS A 5 24.33 16.13 27.13
N ALA A 6 25.23 15.42 26.44
CA ALA A 6 25.03 14.95 25.08
C ALA A 6 23.80 14.03 25.00
N VAL A 7 22.86 14.39 24.12
CA VAL A 7 21.71 13.56 23.76
C VAL A 7 22.19 12.53 22.74
N THR A 8 22.24 11.25 23.13
CA THR A 8 22.53 10.17 22.19
C THR A 8 21.37 10.01 21.20
N SER A 9 21.70 10.04 19.91
CA SER A 9 20.75 9.95 18.80
C SER A 9 19.93 8.64 18.86
N PRO A 10 18.59 8.70 18.65
CA PRO A 10 17.70 7.54 18.73
C PRO A 10 17.99 6.44 17.70
N ASN A 11 18.79 6.73 16.66
CA ASN A 11 19.13 5.75 15.61
C ASN A 11 20.08 4.63 16.05
N LYS A 12 20.71 4.72 17.22
CA LYS A 12 21.63 3.67 17.71
C LYS A 12 20.94 2.56 18.51
N LEU A 13 19.73 2.80 19.01
CA LEU A 13 19.00 1.83 19.85
C LEU A 13 18.28 0.75 19.02
N ILE A 14 17.91 1.08 17.77
CA ILE A 14 17.16 0.17 16.90
C ILE A 14 18.07 -0.93 16.36
N THR A 15 19.34 -0.63 16.06
CA THR A 15 20.26 -1.58 15.44
C THR A 15 20.71 -2.71 16.38
N ASP A 16 20.79 -2.46 17.69
CA ASP A 16 21.24 -3.45 18.68
C ASP A 16 20.14 -4.43 19.12
N MET A 17 18.87 -4.16 18.82
CA MET A 17 17.76 -5.05 19.20
C MET A 17 17.54 -6.21 18.22
N PHE A 18 17.92 -6.06 16.95
CA PHE A 18 17.69 -7.09 15.92
C PHE A 18 18.80 -8.16 15.83
N SER A 19 19.91 -8.01 16.55
CA SER A 19 21.08 -8.90 16.46
C SER A 19 21.03 -10.11 17.42
N LYS A 20 19.95 -10.28 18.19
CA LYS A 20 19.82 -11.36 19.22
C LYS A 20 18.74 -12.40 18.96
N ILE A 21 18.31 -12.60 17.71
CA ILE A 21 17.36 -13.69 17.40
C ILE A 21 18.15 -14.99 17.10
N PRO A 22 17.99 -16.06 17.89
CA PRO A 22 18.63 -17.34 17.60
C PRO A 22 18.02 -17.96 16.34
N LYS A 23 18.88 -18.34 15.39
CA LYS A 23 18.49 -19.06 14.18
C LYS A 23 18.03 -20.47 14.56
N LYS A 24 16.71 -20.70 14.57
CA LYS A 24 16.14 -22.06 14.59
C LYS A 24 16.08 -22.61 13.18
N GLU A 25 16.59 -23.83 13.00
CA GLU A 25 16.50 -24.61 11.78
C GLU A 25 15.03 -24.80 11.38
N VAL A 26 14.70 -24.34 10.17
CA VAL A 26 13.37 -24.51 9.59
C VAL A 26 13.34 -25.86 8.89
N GLY A 27 12.60 -26.81 9.48
CA GLY A 27 12.15 -28.01 8.80
C GLY A 27 11.36 -27.63 7.55
N LYS A 28 11.59 -28.36 6.46
CA LYS A 28 10.95 -28.16 5.16
C LYS A 28 9.42 -28.15 5.31
N VAL A 29 8.80 -27.01 5.02
CA VAL A 29 7.38 -26.88 4.75
C VAL A 29 7.26 -26.40 3.31
N ASP A 30 6.49 -27.13 2.51
CA ASP A 30 6.25 -26.84 1.10
C ASP A 30 5.77 -25.40 0.89
N PRO A 31 6.21 -24.71 -0.18
CA PRO A 31 5.81 -23.33 -0.43
C PRO A 31 4.35 -23.31 -0.88
N VAL A 32 3.45 -22.94 0.05
CA VAL A 32 2.12 -22.47 -0.31
C VAL A 32 2.31 -21.23 -1.17
N ALA A 33 1.87 -21.31 -2.43
CA ALA A 33 2.02 -20.26 -3.43
C ALA A 33 1.43 -18.94 -2.92
N LYS A 34 2.28 -17.91 -2.84
CA LYS A 34 1.91 -16.53 -2.54
C LYS A 34 1.11 -15.98 -3.72
N ARG A 35 -0.11 -15.49 -3.47
CA ARG A 35 -1.05 -15.01 -4.50
C ARG A 35 -0.90 -13.51 -4.69
N SER A 36 -0.22 -13.08 -5.74
CA SER A 36 -0.01 -11.66 -6.08
C SER A 36 -1.31 -11.00 -6.57
N LEU A 37 -1.44 -9.67 -6.46
CA LEU A 37 -2.52 -8.90 -7.09
C LEU A 37 -2.66 -9.16 -8.60
N GLU A 38 -1.58 -9.63 -9.23
CA GLU A 38 -1.51 -9.96 -10.66
C GLU A 38 -2.10 -11.34 -11.00
N ASP A 39 -2.30 -12.24 -10.04
CA ASP A 39 -2.61 -13.65 -10.31
C ASP A 39 -4.08 -13.92 -10.70
N ASP A 40 -4.97 -12.94 -10.54
CA ASP A 40 -6.39 -13.07 -10.90
C ASP A 40 -6.70 -12.63 -12.36
N VAL A 41 -5.67 -12.35 -13.18
CA VAL A 41 -5.86 -11.91 -14.58
C VAL A 41 -5.92 -13.10 -15.54
N THR A 42 -7.12 -13.59 -15.86
CA THR A 42 -7.32 -14.46 -17.03
C THR A 42 -7.31 -13.60 -18.30
N ILE A 43 -6.15 -13.45 -18.94
CA ILE A 43 -6.03 -12.74 -20.22
C ILE A 43 -6.61 -13.62 -21.33
N CYS A 44 -7.77 -13.24 -21.87
CA CYS A 44 -8.20 -13.70 -23.18
C CYS A 44 -7.39 -12.95 -24.26
N GLU A 45 -6.35 -13.59 -24.79
CA GLU A 45 -5.61 -13.07 -25.94
C GLU A 45 -6.50 -13.06 -27.20
N GLY A 46 -6.86 -11.86 -27.66
CA GLY A 46 -7.39 -11.62 -28.99
C GLY A 46 -6.34 -10.93 -29.87
N LYS A 47 -5.85 -11.63 -30.90
CA LYS A 47 -4.95 -11.10 -31.94
C LYS A 47 -5.61 -9.98 -32.76
N ASN A 48 -4.90 -8.87 -33.03
CA ASN A 48 -4.45 -8.50 -34.40
C ASN A 48 -3.79 -7.11 -34.52
N ASP A 49 -2.71 -7.13 -35.31
CA ASP A 49 -2.16 -6.17 -36.29
C ASP A 49 -1.99 -4.66 -36.01
N ASN A 50 -0.72 -4.32 -35.84
CA ASN A 50 0.07 -3.28 -36.53
C ASN A 50 -0.67 -2.11 -37.22
N THR A 51 -0.69 -0.94 -36.59
CA THR A 51 -0.54 0.37 -37.27
C THR A 51 -0.25 1.49 -36.26
N LYS A 52 0.81 2.27 -36.55
CA LYS A 52 1.10 3.64 -36.08
C LYS A 52 0.58 3.98 -34.67
N THR A 53 1.35 3.61 -33.65
CA THR A 53 1.01 3.86 -32.25
C THR A 53 1.24 5.34 -31.90
N GLU A 54 0.25 6.19 -32.19
CA GLU A 54 -0.03 7.30 -31.28
C GLU A 54 -0.04 6.70 -29.88
N ARG A 55 0.73 7.27 -28.92
CA ARG A 55 0.76 6.80 -27.54
C ARG A 55 -0.68 6.84 -27.01
N LYS A 56 -1.37 5.71 -27.11
CA LYS A 56 -2.70 5.50 -26.55
C LYS A 56 -2.48 5.61 -25.07
N ILE A 57 -2.88 6.75 -24.51
CA ILE A 57 -2.78 7.02 -23.08
C ILE A 57 -3.66 5.95 -22.42
N SER A 58 -3.04 4.86 -21.96
CA SER A 58 -3.72 3.76 -21.31
C SER A 58 -4.32 4.29 -20.02
N LYS A 59 -5.62 4.05 -19.80
CA LYS A 59 -6.27 4.43 -18.55
C LYS A 59 -5.49 3.81 -17.38
N PRO A 60 -5.28 4.54 -16.27
CA PRO A 60 -4.65 3.97 -15.09
C PRO A 60 -5.44 2.74 -14.63
N SER A 61 -4.74 1.68 -14.25
CA SER A 61 -5.35 0.43 -13.78
C SER A 61 -4.61 -0.15 -12.58
N LEU A 62 -5.33 -0.88 -11.73
CA LEU A 62 -4.77 -1.63 -10.60
C LEU A 62 -5.26 -3.09 -10.70
N GLY A 63 -4.34 -4.06 -10.89
CA GLY A 63 -4.73 -5.46 -11.09
C GLY A 63 -5.73 -5.66 -12.23
N GLY A 64 -5.61 -4.87 -13.30
CA GLY A 64 -6.54 -4.86 -14.44
C GLY A 64 -7.85 -4.07 -14.23
N ALA A 65 -8.17 -3.61 -13.02
CA ALA A 65 -9.33 -2.76 -12.74
C ALA A 65 -9.13 -1.34 -13.27
N THR A 66 -10.11 -0.79 -14.00
CA THR A 66 -10.00 0.55 -14.62
C THR A 66 -11.02 1.55 -14.09
N THR A 67 -12.10 1.07 -13.47
CA THR A 67 -13.11 1.94 -12.85
C THR A 67 -12.91 2.04 -11.34
N THR A 68 -13.33 3.16 -10.74
CA THR A 68 -13.24 3.35 -9.28
C THR A 68 -13.98 2.25 -8.50
N ALA A 69 -15.07 1.70 -9.05
CA ALA A 69 -15.81 0.60 -8.42
C ALA A 69 -15.00 -0.71 -8.41
N GLU A 70 -14.43 -1.09 -9.57
CA GLU A 70 -13.59 -2.29 -9.69
C GLU A 70 -12.35 -2.18 -8.80
N VAL A 71 -11.72 -1.01 -8.74
CA VAL A 71 -10.53 -0.79 -7.91
C VAL A 71 -10.86 -0.93 -6.42
N ARG A 72 -12.00 -0.40 -5.97
CA ARG A 72 -12.47 -0.60 -4.59
C ARG A 72 -12.70 -2.09 -4.29
N ASP A 73 -13.14 -2.86 -5.27
CA ASP A 73 -13.28 -4.30 -5.16
C ASP A 73 -11.94 -5.03 -5.08
N VAL A 74 -10.93 -4.59 -5.85
CA VAL A 74 -9.55 -5.09 -5.74
C VAL A 74 -9.00 -4.84 -4.33
N ILE A 75 -9.11 -3.62 -3.81
CA ILE A 75 -8.66 -3.28 -2.44
C ILE A 75 -9.36 -4.14 -1.38
N ARG A 76 -10.68 -4.35 -1.54
CA ARG A 76 -11.45 -5.23 -0.64
C ARG A 76 -10.96 -6.67 -0.70
N LYS A 77 -10.67 -7.20 -1.90
CA LYS A 77 -10.16 -8.57 -2.08
C LYS A 77 -8.77 -8.73 -1.49
N TRP A 78 -7.88 -7.78 -1.78
CA TRP A 78 -6.51 -7.74 -1.26
C TRP A 78 -6.46 -7.76 0.27
N THR A 79 -7.16 -6.83 0.92
CA THR A 79 -7.23 -6.78 2.40
C THR A 79 -7.85 -8.02 3.03
N ARG A 80 -8.78 -8.69 2.35
CA ARG A 80 -9.35 -9.97 2.80
C ARG A 80 -8.42 -11.16 2.57
N ALA A 81 -7.68 -11.19 1.48
CA ALA A 81 -6.74 -12.26 1.18
C ALA A 81 -5.61 -12.30 2.21
N TYR A 82 -5.11 -11.13 2.61
CA TYR A 82 -4.04 -10.99 3.59
C TYR A 82 -4.54 -10.65 4.99
N SER A 83 -5.81 -10.91 5.32
CA SER A 83 -6.37 -10.46 6.61
C SER A 83 -5.76 -11.15 7.84
N GLN A 84 -5.00 -12.23 7.64
CA GLN A 84 -4.28 -12.96 8.69
C GLN A 84 -2.77 -13.00 8.40
N GLU A 85 -2.31 -12.19 7.45
CA GLU A 85 -0.93 -12.15 6.98
C GLU A 85 -0.41 -10.71 6.93
N PHE A 86 0.91 -10.56 6.77
CA PHE A 86 1.52 -9.26 6.55
C PHE A 86 1.19 -8.76 5.14
N PRO A 87 0.88 -7.45 4.96
CA PRO A 87 0.69 -6.89 3.63
C PRO A 87 2.01 -6.99 2.84
N LEU A 88 1.93 -7.35 1.57
CA LEU A 88 3.10 -7.43 0.70
C LEU A 88 3.55 -6.04 0.26
N ASP A 89 4.85 -5.78 0.35
CA ASP A 89 5.44 -4.50 -0.09
C ASP A 89 5.17 -4.20 -1.57
N SER A 90 5.19 -5.22 -2.43
CA SER A 90 4.88 -5.09 -3.86
C SER A 90 3.46 -4.57 -4.10
N ASP A 91 2.48 -5.11 -3.36
CA ASP A 91 1.09 -4.68 -3.50
C ASP A 91 0.90 -3.23 -3.02
N ILE A 92 1.61 -2.85 -1.95
CA ILE A 92 1.62 -1.48 -1.43
C ILE A 92 2.20 -0.52 -2.49
N GLU A 93 3.31 -0.89 -3.11
CA GLU A 93 3.93 -0.11 -4.20
C GLU A 93 3.00 0.05 -5.40
N ASP A 94 2.31 -1.01 -5.82
CA ASP A 94 1.35 -0.96 -6.93
C ASP A 94 0.17 -0.04 -6.63
N ILE A 95 -0.37 -0.09 -5.41
CA ILE A 95 -1.43 0.82 -4.95
C ILE A 95 -0.94 2.27 -4.97
N ILE A 96 0.28 2.54 -4.49
CA ILE A 96 0.90 3.88 -4.50
C ILE A 96 1.04 4.39 -5.93
N ASN A 97 1.59 3.57 -6.82
CA ASN A 97 1.81 3.92 -8.22
C ASN A 97 0.50 4.24 -8.93
N TYR A 98 -0.54 3.42 -8.72
CA TYR A 98 -1.87 3.65 -9.26
C TYR A 98 -2.48 4.97 -8.76
N LEU A 99 -2.47 5.21 -7.45
CA LEU A 99 -3.04 6.45 -6.87
C LEU A 99 -2.26 7.69 -7.32
N CYS A 100 -0.94 7.64 -7.36
CA CYS A 100 -0.12 8.75 -7.86
C CYS A 100 -0.38 8.99 -9.36
N THR A 101 -0.65 7.93 -10.13
CA THR A 101 -1.07 8.05 -11.53
C THR A 101 -2.45 8.69 -11.63
N LEU A 102 -3.44 8.32 -10.81
CA LEU A 102 -4.75 9.00 -10.77
C LEU A 102 -4.65 10.49 -10.44
N VAL A 103 -3.75 10.89 -9.54
CA VAL A 103 -3.53 12.30 -9.24
C VAL A 103 -2.95 13.04 -10.45
N ASN A 104 -1.98 12.45 -11.15
CA ASN A 104 -1.41 13.01 -12.38
C ASN A 104 -2.42 13.03 -13.55
N HIS A 105 -3.20 11.97 -13.67
CA HIS A 105 -3.99 11.62 -14.84
C HIS A 105 -5.44 12.02 -14.59
N VAL A 106 -5.91 13.06 -15.28
CA VAL A 106 -7.28 13.62 -15.12
C VAL A 106 -7.48 14.49 -13.86
N ARG A 107 -6.45 14.72 -13.03
CA ARG A 107 -6.59 15.46 -11.75
C ARG A 107 -7.75 14.89 -10.91
N ASN A 108 -7.93 13.57 -10.94
CA ASN A 108 -9.09 12.91 -10.38
C ASN A 108 -8.93 12.73 -8.85
N LEU A 109 -8.93 13.86 -8.15
CA LEU A 109 -8.77 13.92 -6.69
C LEU A 109 -9.94 13.26 -5.97
N GLU A 110 -11.16 13.35 -6.52
CA GLU A 110 -12.36 12.73 -5.94
C GLU A 110 -12.26 11.20 -5.92
N SER A 111 -11.88 10.57 -7.04
CA SER A 111 -11.70 9.11 -7.07
C SER A 111 -10.53 8.69 -6.18
N THR A 112 -9.44 9.48 -6.18
CA THR A 112 -8.28 9.24 -5.30
C THR A 112 -8.71 9.24 -3.83
N GLU A 113 -9.48 10.25 -3.40
CA GLU A 113 -9.98 10.35 -2.04
C GLU A 113 -10.91 9.18 -1.70
N LEU A 114 -11.83 8.82 -2.60
CA LEU A 114 -12.76 7.71 -2.40
C LEU A 114 -12.03 6.37 -2.22
N ILE A 115 -10.96 6.15 -2.99
CA ILE A 115 -10.13 4.96 -2.87
C ILE A 115 -9.33 4.99 -1.57
N LEU A 116 -8.72 6.12 -1.18
CA LEU A 116 -8.01 6.24 0.10
C LEU A 116 -8.93 5.99 1.31
N ARG A 117 -10.17 6.53 1.29
CA ARG A 117 -11.19 6.23 2.30
C ARG A 117 -11.55 4.74 2.33
N THR A 118 -11.57 4.08 1.17
CA THR A 118 -11.84 2.65 1.05
C THR A 118 -10.70 1.82 1.63
N ILE A 119 -9.44 2.16 1.31
CA ILE A 119 -8.24 1.53 1.89
C ILE A 119 -8.27 1.66 3.42
N ARG A 120 -8.48 2.89 3.92
CA ARG A 120 -8.59 3.16 5.36
C ARG A 120 -9.62 2.26 6.04
N ARG A 121 -10.81 2.15 5.45
CA ARG A 121 -11.91 1.34 6.00
C ARG A 121 -11.54 -0.12 6.11
N TYR A 122 -10.99 -0.71 5.04
CA TYR A 122 -10.70 -2.15 5.04
C TYR A 122 -9.46 -2.50 5.85
N ILE A 123 -8.43 -1.64 5.86
CA ILE A 123 -7.28 -1.79 6.75
C ILE A 123 -7.73 -1.68 8.21
N GLY A 124 -8.60 -0.72 8.54
CA GLY A 124 -9.18 -0.59 9.89
C GLY A 124 -9.89 -1.88 10.32
N PHE A 125 -10.67 -2.49 9.42
CA PHE A 125 -11.31 -3.78 9.68
C PHE A 125 -10.29 -4.91 9.91
N VAL A 126 -9.21 -4.99 9.14
CA VAL A 126 -8.14 -5.97 9.36
C VAL A 126 -7.49 -5.77 10.73
N ILE A 127 -7.23 -4.53 11.13
CA ILE A 127 -6.64 -4.20 12.44
C ILE A 127 -7.57 -4.65 13.58
N GLU A 128 -8.87 -4.31 13.49
CA GLU A 128 -9.87 -4.68 14.50
C GLU A 128 -10.02 -6.20 14.68
N GLN A 129 -9.79 -6.98 13.62
CA GLN A 129 -9.95 -8.43 13.64
C GLN A 129 -8.71 -9.21 14.08
N ASN A 130 -7.55 -8.58 14.13
CA ASN A 130 -6.30 -9.26 14.41
C ASN A 130 -5.87 -9.03 15.85
N GLU A 131 -5.47 -10.08 16.56
CA GLU A 131 -4.92 -9.97 17.92
C GLU A 131 -3.41 -9.71 17.93
N ASN A 132 -2.74 -9.97 16.79
CA ASN A 132 -1.31 -9.77 16.65
C ASN A 132 -0.97 -8.30 16.42
N VAL A 133 -0.40 -7.65 17.44
CA VAL A 133 0.02 -6.24 17.44
C VAL A 133 1.06 -5.94 16.35
N GLU A 134 1.98 -6.86 16.05
CA GLU A 134 2.97 -6.67 14.99
C GLU A 134 2.29 -6.60 13.62
N MET A 135 1.31 -7.47 13.37
CA MET A 135 0.55 -7.46 12.14
C MET A 135 -0.36 -6.23 12.04
N GLN A 136 -1.05 -5.85 13.11
CA GLN A 136 -1.81 -4.59 13.16
C GLN A 136 -0.92 -3.39 12.82
N THR A 137 0.29 -3.36 13.38
CA THR A 137 1.27 -2.30 13.13
C THR A 137 1.74 -2.29 11.68
N ALA A 138 2.01 -3.45 11.08
CA ALA A 138 2.40 -3.55 9.68
C ALA A 138 1.33 -2.98 8.74
N TRP A 139 0.06 -3.30 9.00
CA TRP A 139 -1.08 -2.76 8.24
C TRP A 139 -1.26 -1.24 8.44
N LEU A 140 -1.01 -0.71 9.64
CA LEU A 140 -0.97 0.74 9.87
C LEU A 140 0.17 1.44 9.14
N VAL A 141 1.36 0.83 9.13
CA VAL A 141 2.53 1.35 8.42
C VAL A 141 2.25 1.38 6.92
N ALA A 142 1.67 0.31 6.35
CA ALA A 142 1.26 0.24 4.95
C ALA A 142 0.29 1.38 4.59
N TYR A 143 -0.76 1.60 5.40
CA TYR A 143 -1.68 2.72 5.18
C TYR A 143 -0.97 4.08 5.22
N SER A 144 -0.06 4.27 6.19
CA SER A 144 0.68 5.51 6.37
C SER A 144 1.61 5.80 5.20
N GLN A 145 2.28 4.78 4.66
CA GLN A 145 3.12 4.87 3.46
C GLN A 145 2.28 5.29 2.24
N ILE A 146 1.15 4.64 2.01
CA ILE A 146 0.22 4.98 0.92
C ILE A 146 -0.21 6.44 1.02
N LEU A 147 -0.71 6.86 2.20
CA LEU A 147 -1.20 8.21 2.41
C LEU A 147 -0.09 9.26 2.25
N CYS A 148 1.10 9.00 2.79
CA CYS A 148 2.25 9.90 2.69
C CYS A 148 2.69 10.11 1.24
N ALA A 149 2.82 9.02 0.47
CA ALA A 149 3.22 9.08 -0.94
C ALA A 149 2.21 9.88 -1.77
N VAL A 150 0.92 9.63 -1.58
CA VAL A 150 -0.15 10.34 -2.31
C VAL A 150 -0.21 11.80 -1.89
N ASN A 151 -0.13 12.12 -0.59
CA ASN A 151 -0.12 13.51 -0.12
C ASN A 151 1.08 14.29 -0.64
N LYS A 152 2.28 13.69 -0.62
CA LYS A 152 3.47 14.29 -1.24
C LYS A 152 3.24 14.56 -2.73
N LYS A 153 2.55 13.66 -3.43
CA LYS A 153 2.23 13.84 -4.85
C LYS A 153 1.24 14.99 -5.08
N VAL A 154 0.21 15.11 -4.25
CA VAL A 154 -0.76 16.22 -4.31
C VAL A 154 -0.07 17.54 -3.94
N GLU A 155 0.71 17.57 -2.87
CA GLU A 155 1.44 18.77 -2.44
C GLU A 155 2.34 19.32 -3.56
N ASN A 156 3.08 18.45 -4.23
CA ASN A 156 3.94 18.81 -5.35
C ASN A 156 3.17 19.39 -6.57
N LEU A 157 1.91 18.98 -6.78
CA LEU A 157 1.11 19.38 -7.94
C LEU A 157 0.19 20.59 -7.66
N TYR A 158 -0.22 20.77 -6.40
CA TYR A 158 -1.26 21.72 -6.00
C TYR A 158 -0.80 22.70 -4.91
N GLY A 159 0.48 22.70 -4.53
CA GLY A 159 1.07 23.75 -3.70
C GLY A 159 0.59 23.74 -2.25
N GLY A 160 0.75 22.61 -1.55
CA GLY A 160 0.43 22.49 -0.12
C GLY A 160 -0.93 21.84 0.20
N ALA A 161 -1.72 21.47 -0.81
CA ALA A 161 -2.95 20.69 -0.59
C ALA A 161 -2.62 19.26 -0.13
N GLN A 162 -3.41 18.74 0.81
CA GLN A 162 -3.27 17.39 1.37
C GLN A 162 -4.65 16.79 1.65
N PHE A 163 -4.76 15.47 1.52
CA PHE A 163 -5.93 14.75 1.99
C PHE A 163 -5.93 14.70 3.52
N GLN A 164 -6.97 15.29 4.13
CA GLN A 164 -7.20 15.23 5.57
C GLN A 164 -8.06 14.00 5.89
N LEU A 165 -7.44 12.83 5.96
CA LEU A 165 -8.09 11.60 6.41
C LEU A 165 -7.80 11.39 7.90
N PRO A 166 -8.80 11.03 8.73
CA PRO A 166 -8.54 10.82 10.14
C PRO A 166 -7.60 9.61 10.35
N SER A 167 -6.76 9.68 11.36
CA SER A 167 -5.81 8.61 11.68
C SER A 167 -6.51 7.29 12.00
N LEU A 168 -5.84 6.18 11.69
CA LEU A 168 -6.16 4.88 12.26
C LEU A 168 -5.41 4.75 13.59
N HIS A 169 -6.11 4.30 14.63
CA HIS A 169 -5.54 4.09 15.96
C HIS A 169 -5.58 2.59 16.27
N LEU A 170 -4.56 2.09 16.97
CA LEU A 170 -4.63 0.77 17.57
C LEU A 170 -5.59 0.84 18.77
N PRO A 171 -6.44 -0.19 18.97
CA PRO A 171 -7.27 -0.31 20.17
C PRO A 171 -6.44 -0.51 21.45
#